data_AF-A0A9R1MMX4-F1
#
_entry.id   AF-A0A9R1MMX4-F1
#
_cell.length_a   1.000
_cell.length_b   1.000
_cell.length_c   1.000
_cell.angle_alpha   90.00
_cell.angle_beta   90.00
_cell.angle_gamma   90.00
#
_symmetry.space_group_name_H-M   'P 1'
#
loop_
_entity.id
_entity.type
_entity.pdbx_description
1 polymer ?
#
loop_
_entity_poly.entity_id
_entity_poly.type
_entity_poly.pdbx_seq_one_letter_code
_entity_poly.pdbx_strand_id
1 'polypeptide(L)' 'MRTCSLPIIIAAAVAVAYPVATSAQVAWYPIGGVNEPHVQELGRWAVAEHVKQAHDGLKFIKVISGEKAPAAG' A
#
# COMPACT_ATOMS: atom_id res chain seq x y z
N MET A 1 50.20 27.75 -10.91
CA MET A 1 50.94 26.47 -10.83
C MET A 1 50.35 25.70 -9.66
N ARG A 2 49.46 24.72 -9.90
CA ARG A 2 49.73 23.26 -9.79
C ARG A 2 50.48 22.96 -8.47
N THR A 3 49.88 22.37 -7.44
CA THR A 3 49.37 20.98 -7.33
C THR A 3 48.44 20.87 -6.11
N CYS A 4 47.18 20.42 -6.19
CA CYS A 4 46.74 19.01 -6.19
C CYS A 4 47.35 18.13 -5.09
N SER A 5 46.77 18.09 -3.89
CA SER A 5 46.92 16.94 -2.98
C SER A 5 45.87 16.90 -1.85
N LEU A 6 44.99 15.88 -1.95
CA LEU A 6 44.26 15.13 -0.89
C LEU A 6 43.38 15.90 0.12
N PRO A 7 42.06 15.59 0.14
CA PRO A 7 41.65 14.24 0.50
C PRO A 7 40.61 13.65 -0.48
N ILE A 8 41.09 12.79 -1.38
CA ILE A 8 40.26 11.83 -2.12
C ILE A 8 39.97 10.64 -1.19
N ILE A 9 39.50 10.85 0.04
CA ILE A 9 39.11 9.73 0.94
C ILE A 9 38.03 10.17 1.95
N ILE A 10 36.99 10.90 1.53
CA ILE A 10 35.76 10.99 2.34
C ILE A 10 34.52 10.94 1.45
N ALA A 11 34.54 10.04 0.47
CA ALA A 11 33.32 9.47 -0.08
C ALA A 11 33.35 7.98 0.24
N ALA A 12 33.53 7.66 1.53
CA ALA A 12 33.15 6.35 2.02
C ALA A 12 31.64 6.26 1.79
N ALA A 13 31.27 5.70 0.64
CA ALA A 13 29.91 5.31 0.34
C ALA A 13 29.50 4.33 1.43
N VAL A 14 28.85 4.84 2.47
CA VAL A 14 28.08 4.02 3.39
C VAL A 14 26.88 3.57 2.58
N ALA A 15 27.06 2.47 1.84
CA ALA A 15 25.96 1.71 1.30
C ALA A 15 25.20 1.16 2.52
N VAL A 16 24.27 1.95 3.05
CA VAL A 16 23.30 1.48 4.02
C VAL A 16 22.50 0.42 3.29
N ALA A 17 22.81 -0.84 3.57
CA ALA A 17 21.99 -1.97 3.19
C ALA A 17 20.70 -1.86 4.01
N TYR A 18 19.72 -1.13 3.47
CA TYR A 18 18.37 -1.21 3.99
C TYR A 18 17.91 -2.66 3.76
N PRO A 19 17.46 -3.39 4.79
CA PRO A 19 16.76 -4.64 4.54
C PRO A 19 15.56 -4.29 3.68
N VAL A 20 15.60 -4.70 2.41
CA VAL A 20 14.39 -4.78 1.60
C VAL A 20 13.53 -5.83 2.29
N ALA A 21 12.56 -5.37 3.07
CA ALA A 21 11.54 -6.24 3.62
C ALA A 21 10.84 -6.89 2.42
N THR A 22 11.21 -8.13 2.11
CA THR A 22 10.47 -8.93 1.15
C THR A 22 9.13 -9.20 1.82
N SER A 23 8.09 -8.46 1.44
CA SER A 23 6.75 -8.81 1.87
C SER A 23 6.47 -10.19 1.31
N ALA A 24 6.20 -11.16 2.17
CA ALA A 24 5.67 -12.43 1.72
C ALA A 24 4.41 -12.11 0.93
N GLN A 25 4.36 -12.52 -0.35
CA GLN A 25 3.17 -12.32 -1.17
C GLN A 25 2.04 -13.13 -0.56
N VAL A 26 1.14 -12.44 0.14
CA VAL A 26 -0.07 -13.05 0.69
C VAL A 26 -1.02 -13.32 -0.46
N ALA A 27 -1.42 -14.59 -0.63
CA ALA A 27 -2.38 -14.97 -1.64
C ALA A 27 -3.76 -14.37 -1.33
N TRP A 28 -4.38 -13.79 -2.35
CA TRP A 28 -5.74 -13.26 -2.31
C TRP A 28 -6.71 -14.31 -2.87
N TYR A 29 -7.90 -14.38 -2.28
CA TYR A 29 -8.94 -15.33 -2.68
C TYR A 29 -10.29 -14.62 -2.81
N PRO A 30 -11.16 -15.03 -3.74
CA PRO A 30 -12.49 -14.45 -3.87
C PRO A 30 -13.30 -14.52 -2.57
N ILE A 31 -14.05 -13.46 -2.29
CA ILE A 31 -15.01 -13.43 -1.17
C ILE A 31 -16.24 -14.25 -1.59
N GLY A 32 -16.50 -15.37 -0.89
CA GLY A 32 -17.67 -16.21 -1.16
C GLY A 32 -19.01 -15.57 -0.79
N GLY A 33 -19.00 -14.61 0.15
CA GLY A 33 -20.20 -13.98 0.72
C GLY A 33 -20.26 -12.47 0.48
N VAL A 34 -20.24 -12.01 -0.78
CA VAL A 34 -20.24 -10.55 -1.07
C VAL A 34 -21.48 -9.81 -0.56
N ASN A 35 -22.61 -10.52 -0.39
CA ASN A 35 -23.84 -9.96 0.15
C ASN A 35 -23.88 -9.94 1.68
N GLU A 36 -22.84 -10.44 2.37
CA GLU A 36 -22.79 -10.38 3.82
C GLU A 36 -22.79 -8.91 4.29
N PRO A 37 -23.53 -8.58 5.38
CA PRO A 37 -23.67 -7.21 5.84
C PRO A 37 -22.32 -6.50 6.07
N HIS A 38 -21.33 -7.22 6.60
CA HIS A 38 -20.00 -6.68 6.85
C HIS A 38 -19.27 -6.28 5.57
N VAL A 39 -19.34 -7.10 4.51
CA VAL A 39 -18.68 -6.81 3.22
C VAL A 39 -19.30 -5.58 2.56
N GLN A 40 -20.64 -5.47 2.62
CA GLN A 40 -21.34 -4.29 2.10
C GLN A 40 -20.99 -3.03 2.89
N GLU A 41 -20.82 -3.15 4.21
CA GLU A 41 -20.41 -2.02 5.06
C GLU A 41 -18.99 -1.54 4.75
N LEU A 42 -18.05 -2.45 4.50
CA LEU A 42 -16.70 -2.08 4.04
C LEU A 42 -16.74 -1.32 2.70
N GLY A 43 -17.56 -1.78 1.76
CA GLY A 43 -17.75 -1.08 0.49
C GLY A 43 -18.36 0.31 0.66
N ARG A 44 -19.34 0.45 1.55
CA ARG A 44 -19.96 1.75 1.88
C ARG A 44 -18.95 2.71 2.50
N TRP A 45 -18.16 2.22 3.46
CA TRP A 45 -17.11 2.99 4.11
C TRP A 45 -16.05 3.48 3.10
N ALA A 46 -15.59 2.59 2.21
CA ALA A 46 -14.58 2.95 1.21
C ALA A 46 -15.04 4.08 0.28
N VAL A 47 -16.29 4.04 -0.20
CA VAL A 47 -16.85 5.13 -1.01
C VAL A 47 -16.96 6.42 -0.20
N ALA A 48 -17.38 6.35 1.06
CA ALA A 48 -17.49 7.52 1.91
C ALA A 48 -16.13 8.19 2.16
N GLU A 49 -15.07 7.41 2.42
CA GLU A 49 -13.72 7.94 2.59
C GLU A 49 -13.18 8.54 1.30
N HIS A 50 -13.41 7.87 0.16
CA HIS A 50 -13.03 8.41 -1.14
C HIS A 50 -13.69 9.77 -1.40
N VAL A 51 -15.01 9.90 -1.18
CA VAL A 51 -15.73 11.17 -1.37
C VAL A 51 -15.19 12.28 -0.47
N LYS A 52 -14.79 11.97 0.77
CA LYS A 52 -14.17 12.95 1.67
C LYS A 52 -12.84 13.48 1.12
N GLN A 53 -12.07 12.63 0.43
CA GLN A 53 -10.74 12.97 -0.10
C GLN A 53 -10.82 13.61 -1.50
N ALA A 54 -11.67 13.08 -2.37
CA ALA A 54 -11.77 13.47 -3.77
C ALA A 54 -12.84 14.56 -4.02
N HIS A 55 -13.77 14.76 -3.08
CA HIS A 55 -14.88 15.71 -3.20
C HIS A 55 -15.78 15.49 -4.44
N ASP A 56 -15.91 14.25 -4.91
CA ASP A 56 -16.53 13.91 -6.20
C ASP A 56 -17.99 13.39 -6.09
N GLY A 57 -18.54 13.29 -4.89
CA GLY A 57 -19.96 13.02 -4.65
C GLY A 57 -20.44 11.63 -5.07
N LEU A 58 -19.53 10.66 -5.23
CA LEU A 58 -19.87 9.26 -5.52
C LEU A 58 -20.85 8.68 -4.49
N LYS A 59 -21.74 7.80 -4.96
CA LYS A 59 -22.74 7.12 -4.12
C LYS A 59 -22.53 5.62 -4.15
N PHE A 60 -22.47 5.02 -2.98
CA PHE A 60 -22.43 3.58 -2.83
C PHE A 60 -23.76 2.95 -3.22
N ILE A 61 -23.72 1.88 -4.04
CA ILE A 61 -24.89 1.09 -4.42
C ILE A 61 -24.80 -0.30 -3.78
N LYS A 62 -23.79 -1.08 -4.16
CA LYS A 62 -23.51 -2.40 -3.60
C LYS A 62 -22.10 -2.87 -3.97
N VAL A 63 -21.55 -3.77 -3.18
CA VAL A 63 -20.40 -4.60 -3.58
C VAL A 63 -20.92 -5.74 -4.46
N ILE A 64 -20.25 -5.97 -5.60
CA ILE A 64 -20.56 -7.07 -6.54
C ILE A 64 -19.54 -8.21 -6.47
N SER A 65 -18.29 -7.90 -6.12
CA SER A 65 -17.16 -8.83 -6.05
C SER A 65 -16.07 -8.24 -5.17
N GLY A 66 -15.18 -9.09 -4.68
CA GLY A 66 -13.98 -8.67 -3.95
C GLY A 66 -13.12 -9.87 -3.59
N GLU A 67 -11.92 -9.59 -3.09
CA GLU A 67 -10.96 -10.59 -2.65
C GLU A 67 -10.56 -10.37 -1.20
N LYS A 68 -10.18 -11.44 -0.51
CA LYS A 68 -9.68 -11.43 0.87
C LYS A 68 -8.33 -12.12 0.94
N ALA A 69 -7.48 -11.61 1.81
CA ALA A 69 -6.20 -12.19 2.18
C ALA A 69 -6.20 -12.50 3.69
N PRO A 70 -5.47 -13.53 4.14
CA PRO A 70 -5.13 -13.69 5.55
C PRO A 70 -4.53 -12.40 6.12
N ALA A 71 -4.93 -12.00 7.32
CA ALA A 71 -4.32 -10.86 7.98
C ALA A 71 -2.82 -11.13 8.21
N ALA A 72 -1.96 -10.19 7.83
CA ALA A 72 -0.60 -10.15 8.36
C ALA A 72 -0.72 -9.66 9.80
N GLY A 73 -0.72 -10.62 10.75
CA GLY A 73 -0.71 -10.33 12.18
C GLY A 73 0.61 -9.72 12.63
#